data_AF-A0A1G8PIW1-F1
#
_entry.id   AF-A0A1G8PIW1-F1
#
_cell.length_a   1.000
_cell.length_b   1.000
_cell.length_c   1.000
_cell.angle_alpha   90.00
_cell.angle_beta   90.00
_cell.angle_gamma   90.00
#
_symmetry.space_group_name_H-M   'P 1'
#
loop_
_entity.id
_entity.type
_entity.pdbx_description
1 polymer ?
#
loop_
_entity_poly.entity_id
_entity_poly.type
_entity_poly.pdbx_seq_one_letter_code
_entity_poly.pdbx_strand_id
1 'polypeptide(L)'
;MNNEKGIALVTVLLTIVVTMLLLGTLASIILSTGAQTQRSQESIQADSLAMMGQEYITSSFESVKDEASSQINENQTVSTIIQQWAGNHSITERSLGEGEYIVTLENTSGAPLTYQYEAKGIVDGQEEIIAGVLSISEKIVESNWEDNIIDEKENLENVLNSEDATNICEKRGKGRGNGNSNGGKIETFEPGDYRIKAESCNGSSSIKDPIFEERSRVWLEDTFIMNGSNTITINGFAFFDLTSLSMNGGNIIKVNGDVFVGTDKFIVDKKTAKATIAIDGNAYFDNPEASVIGDLNICVTGNTNADNIPSCQGG
;
A
#
# COMPACT_ATOMS: atom_id res chain seq x y z
N MET A 1 41.61 93.76 -25.20
CA MET A 1 40.32 93.06 -25.41
C MET A 1 40.50 92.19 -26.64
N ASN A 2 40.38 90.87 -26.53
CA ASN A 2 40.14 89.89 -27.63
C ASN A 2 40.68 88.49 -27.30
N ASN A 3 40.28 87.91 -26.16
CA ASN A 3 40.40 86.45 -25.98
C ASN A 3 39.13 85.78 -25.42
N GLU A 4 38.06 86.55 -25.22
CA GLU A 4 36.79 86.05 -24.66
C GLU A 4 36.07 85.06 -25.60
N LYS A 5 36.22 85.23 -26.91
CA LYS A 5 35.62 84.31 -27.90
C LYS A 5 36.30 82.93 -27.93
N GLY A 6 37.61 82.87 -27.67
CA GLY A 6 38.35 81.60 -27.62
C GLY A 6 38.01 80.81 -26.36
N ILE A 7 37.90 81.49 -25.22
CA ILE A 7 37.52 80.88 -23.95
C ILE A 7 36.10 80.33 -24.03
N ALA A 8 35.14 81.09 -24.57
CA ALA A 8 33.75 80.63 -24.71
C ALA A 8 33.63 79.35 -25.55
N LEU A 9 34.38 79.24 -26.65
CA LEU A 9 34.39 78.05 -27.50
C LEU A 9 34.95 76.83 -26.75
N VAL A 10 36.07 77.00 -26.05
CA VAL A 10 36.70 75.93 -25.26
C VAL A 10 35.77 75.48 -24.14
N THR A 11 35.09 76.40 -23.46
CA THR A 11 34.14 76.05 -22.39
C THR A 11 32.97 75.23 -22.93
N VAL A 12 32.38 75.61 -24.07
CA VAL A 12 31.28 74.86 -24.70
C VAL A 12 31.72 73.47 -25.14
N LEU A 13 32.92 73.35 -25.72
CA LEU A 13 33.45 72.07 -26.17
C LEU A 13 33.74 71.15 -24.97
N LEU A 14 34.25 71.72 -23.87
CA LEU A 14 34.45 71.00 -22.61
C LEU A 14 33.12 70.52 -22.02
N THR A 15 32.07 71.36 -21.99
CA THR A 15 30.75 70.93 -21.51
C THR A 15 30.15 69.81 -22.35
N ILE A 16 30.32 69.84 -23.68
CA ILE A 16 29.86 68.77 -24.58
C ILE A 16 30.58 67.45 -24.27
N VAL A 17 31.91 67.48 -24.11
CA VAL A 17 32.68 66.27 -23.79
C VAL A 17 32.28 65.71 -22.42
N VAL A 18 32.14 66.57 -21.41
CA VAL A 18 31.73 66.15 -20.06
C VAL A 18 30.32 65.57 -20.05
N THR A 19 29.38 66.19 -20.78
CA THR A 19 28.00 65.66 -20.87
C THR A 19 27.94 64.34 -21.64
N MET A 20 28.71 64.17 -22.71
CA MET A 20 28.80 62.89 -23.42
C MET A 20 29.39 61.77 -22.55
N LEU A 21 30.44 62.06 -21.78
CA LEU A 21 31.02 61.09 -20.84
C LEU A 21 30.01 60.70 -19.74
N LEU A 22 29.31 61.68 -19.16
CA LEU A 22 28.27 61.43 -18.15
C LEU A 22 27.12 60.59 -18.71
N LEU A 23 26.58 60.93 -19.88
CA LEU A 23 25.50 60.16 -20.51
C LEU A 23 25.93 58.73 -20.87
N GLY A 24 27.16 58.55 -21.37
CA GLY A 24 27.72 57.23 -21.66
C GLY A 24 27.83 56.37 -20.40
N THR A 25 28.36 56.92 -19.31
CA THR A 25 28.47 56.18 -18.03
C THR A 25 27.12 55.84 -17.44
N LEU A 26 26.12 56.74 -17.51
CA LEU A 26 24.77 56.49 -17.00
C LEU A 26 24.08 55.34 -17.76
N ALA A 27 24.20 55.33 -19.09
CA ALA A 27 23.63 54.28 -19.93
C ALA A 27 24.27 52.91 -19.64
N SER A 28 25.60 52.85 -19.47
CA SER A 28 26.29 51.63 -19.09
C SER A 28 25.86 51.11 -17.71
N ILE A 29 25.67 51.99 -16.73
CA ILE A 29 25.20 51.61 -15.39
C ILE A 29 23.77 51.08 -15.42
N ILE A 30 22.86 51.73 -16.16
CA ILE A 30 21.45 51.31 -16.26
C ILE A 30 21.33 49.94 -16.95
N LEU A 31 22.03 49.74 -18.08
CA LEU A 31 22.04 48.45 -18.79
C LEU A 31 22.66 47.35 -17.94
N SER A 32 23.76 47.64 -17.23
CA SER A 32 24.40 46.72 -16.28
C SER A 32 23.44 46.32 -15.16
N THR A 33 22.73 47.29 -14.57
CA THR A 33 21.82 47.05 -13.44
C THR A 33 20.59 46.26 -13.89
N GLY A 34 20.04 46.55 -15.07
CA GLY A 34 18.93 45.80 -15.65
C GLY A 34 19.29 44.35 -15.92
N ALA A 35 20.41 44.10 -16.59
CA ALA A 35 20.90 42.75 -16.87
C ALA A 35 21.23 41.96 -15.59
N GLN A 36 21.80 42.61 -14.57
CA GLN A 36 22.03 41.99 -13.26
C GLN A 36 20.73 41.66 -12.53
N THR A 37 19.73 42.55 -12.58
CA THR A 37 18.42 42.31 -11.95
C THR A 37 17.69 41.17 -12.64
N GLN A 38 17.71 41.11 -13.97
CA GLN A 38 17.11 40.01 -14.73
C GLN A 38 17.77 38.67 -14.39
N ARG A 39 19.11 38.59 -14.43
CA ARG A 39 19.83 37.37 -14.04
C ARG A 39 19.54 36.94 -12.61
N SER A 40 19.39 37.90 -11.70
CA SER A 40 19.02 37.60 -10.31
C SER A 40 17.60 37.05 -10.22
N GLN A 41 16.66 37.53 -11.03
CA GLN A 41 15.30 36.99 -11.08
C GLN A 41 15.28 35.58 -11.70
N GLU A 42 16.01 35.37 -12.80
CA GLU A 42 16.15 34.06 -13.46
C GLU A 42 16.77 33.02 -12.49
N SER A 43 17.82 33.38 -11.75
CA SER A 43 18.43 32.52 -10.72
C SER A 43 17.46 32.20 -9.58
N ILE A 44 16.71 33.18 -9.05
CA ILE A 44 15.68 32.92 -8.02
C ILE A 44 14.58 31.99 -8.54
N GLN A 45 14.18 32.12 -9.80
CA GLN A 45 13.17 31.25 -10.41
C GLN A 45 13.71 29.83 -10.62
N ALA A 46 14.95 29.69 -11.10
CA ALA A 46 15.63 28.40 -11.24
C ALA A 46 15.76 27.70 -9.87
N ASP A 47 16.12 28.42 -8.80
CA ASP A 47 16.19 27.89 -7.43
C ASP A 47 14.81 27.39 -6.96
N SER A 48 13.76 28.19 -7.18
CA SER A 48 12.39 27.77 -6.85
C SER A 48 11.94 26.52 -7.64
N LEU A 49 12.37 26.36 -8.89
CA LEU A 49 12.07 25.18 -9.70
C LEU A 49 12.82 23.95 -9.19
N ALA A 50 14.10 24.11 -8.81
CA ALA A 50 14.88 23.05 -8.18
C ALA A 50 14.24 22.58 -6.86
N MET A 51 13.77 23.53 -6.03
CA MET A 51 13.04 23.22 -4.79
C MET A 51 11.74 22.44 -5.05
N MET A 52 10.97 22.79 -6.09
CA MET A 52 9.78 22.02 -6.47
C MET A 52 10.13 20.60 -6.93
N GLY A 53 11.21 20.42 -7.67
CA GLY A 53 11.71 19.09 -8.05
C GLY A 53 12.09 18.24 -6.83
N GLN A 54 12.77 18.85 -5.85
CA GLN A 54 13.08 18.21 -4.57
C GLN A 54 11.82 17.82 -3.79
N GLU A 55 10.86 18.74 -3.64
CA GLU A 55 9.61 18.49 -2.91
C GLU A 55 8.82 17.36 -3.57
N TYR A 56 8.73 17.36 -4.90
CA TYR A 56 8.08 16.31 -5.67
C TYR A 56 8.71 14.94 -5.41
N ILE A 57 10.04 14.80 -5.54
CA ILE A 57 10.68 13.49 -5.41
C ILE A 57 10.63 12.99 -3.96
N THR A 58 10.77 13.88 -2.99
CA THR A 58 10.70 13.54 -1.56
C THR A 58 9.27 13.09 -1.18
N SER A 59 8.26 13.85 -1.59
CA SER A 59 6.85 13.52 -1.33
C SER A 59 6.41 12.24 -2.02
N SER A 60 6.80 12.04 -3.29
CA SER A 60 6.50 10.81 -4.00
C SER A 60 7.19 9.59 -3.39
N PHE A 61 8.41 9.75 -2.90
CA PHE A 61 9.14 8.67 -2.22
C PHE A 61 8.46 8.28 -0.91
N GLU A 62 8.11 9.26 -0.06
CA GLU A 62 7.39 9.01 1.19
C GLU A 62 6.05 8.32 0.95
N SER A 63 5.26 8.79 -0.03
CA SER A 63 3.98 8.17 -0.38
C SER A 63 4.11 6.71 -0.78
N VAL A 64 5.13 6.36 -1.58
CA VAL A 64 5.34 4.96 -2.00
C VAL A 64 5.95 4.14 -0.87
N LYS A 65 6.75 4.73 0.01
CA LYS A 65 7.25 4.06 1.21
C LYS A 65 6.10 3.65 2.12
N ASP A 66 5.14 4.55 2.35
CA ASP A 66 3.96 4.28 3.16
C ASP A 66 3.05 3.23 2.50
N GLU A 67 2.82 3.34 1.19
CA GLU A 67 2.04 2.35 0.42
C GLU A 67 2.72 0.97 0.44
N ALA A 68 4.02 0.91 0.19
CA ALA A 68 4.79 -0.33 0.19
C ALA A 68 4.79 -1.01 1.56
N SER A 69 4.77 -0.24 2.64
CA SER A 69 4.68 -0.74 4.01
C SER A 69 3.29 -1.32 4.32
N SER A 70 2.24 -0.80 3.68
CA SER A 70 0.86 -1.29 3.82
C SER A 70 0.52 -2.49 2.93
N GLN A 71 1.27 -2.71 1.84
CA GLN A 71 1.02 -3.76 0.83
C GLN A 71 2.06 -4.90 0.90
N ILE A 72 2.57 -5.21 2.09
CA ILE A 72 3.50 -6.33 2.26
C ILE A 72 2.73 -7.63 2.01
N ASN A 73 2.89 -8.16 0.80
CA ASN A 73 2.35 -9.43 0.38
C ASN A 73 3.51 -10.44 0.34
N GLU A 74 3.24 -11.75 0.48
CA GLU A 74 4.26 -12.81 0.45
C GLU A 74 5.20 -12.78 -0.77
N ASN A 75 4.78 -12.12 -1.87
CA ASN A 75 5.54 -12.06 -3.13
C ASN A 75 6.21 -10.71 -3.43
N GLN A 76 6.01 -9.66 -2.62
CA GLN A 76 6.63 -8.34 -2.86
C GLN A 76 7.17 -7.72 -1.58
N THR A 77 8.48 -7.48 -1.55
CA THR A 77 9.13 -6.76 -0.46
C THR A 77 9.00 -5.25 -0.67
N VAL A 78 9.05 -4.47 0.41
CA VAL A 78 9.17 -2.99 0.36
C VAL A 78 10.30 -2.56 -0.57
N SER A 79 11.44 -3.27 -0.50
CA SER A 79 12.59 -3.07 -1.40
C SER A 79 12.20 -3.21 -2.87
N THR A 80 11.44 -4.25 -3.24
CA THR A 80 11.01 -4.49 -4.63
C THR A 80 10.11 -3.37 -5.15
N ILE A 81 9.14 -2.93 -4.34
CA ILE A 81 8.21 -1.85 -4.72
C ILE A 81 8.98 -0.54 -4.91
N ILE A 82 9.88 -0.21 -3.99
CA ILE A 82 10.67 1.01 -4.04
C ILE A 82 11.67 0.99 -5.20
N GLN A 83 12.31 -0.16 -5.48
CA GLN A 83 13.19 -0.30 -6.65
C GLN A 83 12.43 -0.09 -7.96
N GLN A 84 11.20 -0.61 -8.05
CA GLN A 84 10.34 -0.39 -9.22
C GLN A 84 9.95 1.08 -9.35
N TRP A 85 9.55 1.73 -8.25
CA TRP A 85 9.28 3.17 -8.24
C TRP A 85 10.49 3.99 -8.67
N ALA A 86 11.66 3.70 -8.12
CA ALA A 86 12.90 4.41 -8.44
C ALA A 86 13.30 4.22 -9.91
N GLY A 87 13.09 3.02 -10.48
CA GLY A 87 13.29 2.78 -11.91
C GLY A 87 12.39 3.65 -12.79
N ASN A 88 11.11 3.77 -12.40
CA ASN A 88 10.13 4.60 -13.10
C ASN A 88 10.38 6.11 -12.96
N HIS A 89 11.08 6.54 -11.91
CA HIS A 89 11.39 7.95 -11.62
C HIS A 89 12.89 8.27 -11.75
N SER A 90 13.66 7.41 -12.44
CA SER A 90 15.10 7.58 -12.64
C SER A 90 15.44 8.92 -13.28
N ILE A 91 14.58 9.41 -14.19
CA ILE A 91 14.59 10.78 -14.71
C ILE A 91 13.15 11.28 -14.75
N THR A 92 12.86 12.40 -14.08
CA THR A 92 11.57 13.09 -14.16
C THR A 92 11.77 14.52 -14.63
N GLU A 93 11.10 14.90 -15.71
CA GLU A 93 11.17 16.24 -16.29
C GLU A 93 9.77 16.87 -16.30
N ARG A 94 9.66 18.13 -15.86
CA ARG A 94 8.41 18.89 -15.96
C ARG A 94 8.68 20.34 -16.33
N SER A 95 7.97 20.81 -17.36
CA SER A 95 7.95 22.21 -17.76
C SER A 95 6.84 22.98 -17.04
N LEU A 96 7.17 24.15 -16.50
CA LEU A 96 6.29 25.05 -15.76
C LEU A 96 6.45 26.48 -16.30
N GLY A 97 5.66 26.82 -17.33
CA GLY A 97 5.75 28.13 -17.97
C GLY A 97 7.03 28.28 -18.78
N GLU A 98 7.86 29.25 -18.42
CA GLU A 98 9.14 29.56 -19.10
C GLU A 98 10.33 28.76 -18.56
N GLY A 99 10.14 27.99 -17.49
CA GLY A 99 11.17 27.14 -16.91
C GLY A 99 10.79 25.67 -16.84
N GLU A 100 11.75 24.85 -16.41
CA GLU A 100 11.57 23.42 -16.18
C GLU A 100 12.38 22.97 -14.98
N TYR A 101 12.00 21.81 -14.42
CA TYR A 101 12.87 21.09 -13.51
C TYR A 101 13.11 19.66 -13.98
N ILE A 102 14.32 19.17 -13.73
CA ILE A 102 14.77 17.80 -14.01
C ILE A 102 15.21 17.18 -12.69
N VAL A 103 14.62 16.04 -12.33
CA VAL A 103 15.07 15.21 -11.21
C VAL A 103 15.74 13.97 -11.77
N THR A 104 16.98 13.70 -11.35
CA THR A 104 17.68 12.44 -11.63
C THR A 104 17.83 11.66 -10.33
N LEU A 105 17.59 10.35 -10.37
CA LEU A 105 17.68 9.44 -9.23
C LEU A 105 18.66 8.31 -9.52
N GLU A 106 19.64 8.11 -8.63
CA GLU A 106 20.65 7.05 -8.75
C GLU A 106 20.66 6.16 -7.50
N ASN A 107 20.61 4.84 -7.70
CA ASN A 107 20.73 3.86 -6.60
C ASN A 107 22.19 3.75 -6.17
N THR A 108 22.45 3.97 -4.87
CA THR A 108 23.82 4.04 -4.33
C THR A 108 24.21 2.86 -3.44
N SER A 109 23.27 2.05 -2.94
CA SER A 109 23.63 0.86 -2.14
C SER A 109 22.50 -0.18 -1.98
N GLY A 110 22.89 -1.41 -1.62
CA GLY A 110 21.99 -2.57 -1.55
C GLY A 110 21.30 -2.83 -0.20
N ALA A 111 21.71 -2.19 0.90
CA ALA A 111 21.06 -2.25 2.23
C ALA A 111 21.82 -1.35 3.26
N PRO A 112 21.19 -0.33 3.88
CA PRO A 112 19.85 0.17 3.62
C PRO A 112 19.71 0.66 2.18
N LEU A 113 18.49 0.63 1.64
CA LEU A 113 18.25 1.14 0.29
C LEU A 113 18.46 2.66 0.30
N THR A 114 19.45 3.14 -0.44
CA THR A 114 19.78 4.59 -0.52
C THR A 114 19.78 5.07 -1.96
N TYR A 115 19.11 6.18 -2.21
CA TYR A 115 19.09 6.85 -3.50
C TYR A 115 19.66 8.26 -3.37
N GLN A 116 20.56 8.63 -4.26
CA GLN A 116 20.94 10.03 -4.45
C GLN A 116 20.00 10.65 -5.48
N TYR A 117 19.55 11.88 -5.21
CA TYR A 117 18.80 12.65 -6.18
C TYR A 117 19.49 13.98 -6.47
N GLU A 118 19.31 14.46 -7.70
CA GLU A 118 19.67 15.79 -8.15
C GLU A 118 18.44 16.44 -8.79
N ALA A 119 17.97 17.54 -8.21
CA ALA A 119 16.88 18.36 -8.74
C ALA A 119 17.45 19.65 -9.32
N LYS A 120 17.31 19.83 -10.63
CA LYS A 120 17.84 20.96 -11.38
C LYS A 120 16.71 21.82 -11.92
N GLY A 121 16.68 23.11 -11.59
CA GLY A 121 15.76 24.08 -12.16
C GLY A 121 16.45 24.91 -13.25
N ILE A 122 15.75 25.15 -14.37
CA ILE A 122 16.30 25.83 -15.55
C ILE A 122 15.35 26.96 -15.99
N VAL A 123 15.88 28.18 -16.13
CA VAL A 123 15.15 29.36 -16.66
C VAL A 123 16.10 30.18 -17.52
N ASP A 124 15.79 30.36 -18.81
CA ASP A 124 16.57 31.17 -19.76
C ASP A 124 18.09 30.92 -19.73
N GLY A 125 18.49 29.67 -19.47
CA GLY A 125 19.88 29.23 -19.40
C GLY A 125 20.59 29.49 -18.07
N GLN A 126 19.90 30.03 -17.06
CA GLN A 126 20.32 29.91 -15.66
C GLN A 126 19.92 28.53 -15.13
N GLU A 127 20.79 27.94 -14.32
CA GLU A 127 20.62 26.61 -13.75
C GLU A 127 20.92 26.66 -12.25
N GLU A 128 20.02 26.11 -11.44
CA GLU A 128 20.23 25.92 -10.02
C GLU A 128 20.02 24.44 -9.69
N ILE A 129 20.88 23.88 -8.83
CA ILE A 129 20.92 22.45 -8.54
C ILE A 129 20.82 22.22 -7.04
N ILE A 130 19.87 21.39 -6.63
CA ILE A 130 19.72 20.90 -5.26
C ILE A 130 19.89 19.38 -5.26
N ALA A 131 20.83 18.89 -4.47
CA ALA A 131 21.10 17.46 -4.32
C ALA A 131 20.79 16.98 -2.91
N GLY A 132 20.38 15.71 -2.79
CA GLY A 132 20.10 15.08 -1.51
C GLY A 132 20.12 13.56 -1.55
N VAL A 133 19.75 12.96 -0.43
CA VAL A 133 19.73 11.50 -0.27
C VAL A 133 18.36 11.10 0.28
N LEU A 134 17.75 10.11 -0.37
CA LEU A 134 16.59 9.39 0.12
C LEU A 134 17.07 8.05 0.67
N SER A 135 16.64 7.68 1.87
CA SER A 135 17.04 6.42 2.49
C SER A 135 15.85 5.74 3.13
N ILE A 136 15.74 4.44 2.91
CA ILE A 136 14.89 3.58 3.71
C ILE A 136 15.73 3.07 4.86
N SER A 137 15.72 3.82 5.96
CA SER A 137 16.36 3.40 7.22
C SER A 137 15.47 2.45 8.03
N GLU A 138 14.25 2.19 7.57
CA GLU A 138 13.45 1.11 8.12
C GLU A 138 14.25 -0.16 7.92
N LYS A 139 14.84 -0.59 9.04
CA LYS A 139 14.95 -2.01 9.35
C LYS A 139 13.64 -2.57 8.83
N ILE A 140 13.71 -3.41 7.80
CA ILE A 140 12.58 -4.25 7.42
C ILE A 140 12.31 -5.01 8.71
N VAL A 141 11.46 -4.45 9.56
CA VAL A 141 10.77 -5.22 10.57
C VAL A 141 9.90 -6.02 9.66
N GLU A 142 10.41 -7.19 9.25
CA GLU A 142 9.55 -8.26 8.77
C GLU A 142 8.46 -8.26 9.83
N SER A 143 7.30 -7.69 9.50
CA SER A 143 6.20 -7.70 10.43
C SER A 143 6.04 -9.18 10.73
N ASN A 144 6.15 -9.51 12.02
CA ASN A 144 6.04 -10.90 12.42
C ASN A 144 4.74 -11.39 11.80
N TRP A 145 4.76 -12.50 11.08
CA TRP A 145 3.56 -13.00 10.40
C TRP A 145 2.39 -13.14 11.41
N GLU A 146 2.72 -13.37 12.69
CA GLU A 146 1.79 -13.31 13.81
C GLU A 146 1.13 -11.95 13.97
N ASP A 147 1.90 -10.86 13.97
CA ASP A 147 1.40 -9.48 14.10
C ASP A 147 0.46 -9.15 12.93
N ASN A 148 0.78 -9.55 11.69
CA ASN A 148 -0.09 -9.32 10.53
C ASN A 148 -1.45 -10.01 10.69
N ILE A 149 -1.47 -11.26 11.17
CA ILE A 149 -2.70 -12.02 11.38
C ILE A 149 -3.53 -11.39 12.50
N ILE A 150 -2.88 -10.92 13.58
CA ILE A 150 -3.53 -10.24 14.70
C ILE A 150 -4.14 -8.92 14.24
N ASP A 151 -3.38 -8.09 13.51
CA ASP A 151 -3.83 -6.81 12.97
C ASP A 151 -5.02 -7.01 12.02
N GLU A 152 -4.98 -8.02 11.15
CA GLU A 152 -6.08 -8.32 10.23
C GLU A 152 -7.34 -8.77 10.97
N LYS A 153 -7.19 -9.55 12.05
CA LYS A 153 -8.28 -9.92 12.96
C LYS A 153 -8.89 -8.70 13.65
N GLU A 154 -8.07 -7.79 14.18
CA GLU A 154 -8.56 -6.55 14.82
C GLU A 154 -9.27 -5.63 13.81
N ASN A 155 -8.74 -5.51 12.58
CA ASN A 155 -9.38 -4.77 11.51
C ASN A 155 -10.76 -5.34 11.15
N LEU A 156 -10.89 -6.67 11.08
CA LEU A 156 -12.15 -7.32 10.77
C LEU A 156 -13.20 -7.13 11.89
N GLU A 157 -12.78 -7.21 13.16
CA GLU A 157 -13.63 -6.94 14.33
C GLU A 157 -14.14 -5.48 14.37
N ASN A 158 -13.32 -4.53 13.90
CA ASN A 158 -13.68 -3.11 13.83
C ASN A 158 -14.65 -2.78 12.69
N VAL A 159 -14.63 -3.57 11.61
CA VAL A 159 -15.49 -3.34 10.43
C VAL A 159 -16.84 -4.04 10.55
N LEU A 160 -16.89 -5.23 11.15
CA LEU A 160 -18.10 -6.06 11.20
C LEU A 160 -18.78 -6.04 12.57
N ASN A 161 -20.04 -5.63 12.59
CA ASN A 161 -20.87 -5.59 13.80
C ASN A 161 -21.63 -6.91 13.95
N SER A 162 -22.21 -7.18 15.13
CA SER A 162 -23.00 -8.39 15.35
C SER A 162 -24.26 -8.47 14.48
N GLU A 163 -24.74 -7.32 14.00
CA GLU A 163 -25.91 -7.21 13.12
C GLU A 163 -25.60 -7.60 11.66
N ASP A 164 -24.32 -7.63 11.27
CA ASP A 164 -23.88 -7.98 9.91
C ASP A 164 -23.77 -9.51 9.70
N ALA A 165 -24.09 -10.28 10.74
CA ALA A 165 -24.07 -11.73 10.70
C ALA A 165 -25.04 -12.29 9.64
N THR A 166 -24.48 -12.90 8.61
CA THR A 166 -25.22 -13.59 7.56
C THR A 166 -25.33 -15.07 7.91
N ASN A 167 -26.56 -15.58 7.96
CA ASN A 167 -26.80 -17.02 8.11
C ASN A 167 -26.74 -17.70 6.74
N ILE A 168 -25.67 -18.45 6.47
CA ILE A 168 -25.50 -19.20 5.21
C ILE A 168 -26.53 -20.34 5.04
N CYS A 169 -27.22 -20.72 6.11
CA CYS A 169 -28.28 -21.73 6.10
C CYS A 169 -29.67 -21.15 5.79
N GLU A 170 -29.87 -19.84 5.94
CA GLU A 170 -31.16 -19.22 5.67
C GLU A 170 -31.38 -19.11 4.15
N LYS A 171 -32.22 -20.01 3.62
CA LYS A 171 -32.80 -19.86 2.27
C LYS A 171 -33.33 -18.44 2.14
N ARG A 172 -32.69 -17.60 1.31
CA ARG A 172 -33.17 -16.25 0.95
C ARG A 172 -34.66 -16.32 0.58
N GLY A 173 -35.51 -16.01 1.55
CA GLY A 173 -36.94 -15.93 1.37
C GLY A 173 -37.29 -14.67 0.62
N LYS A 174 -37.70 -14.81 -0.64
CA LYS A 174 -38.54 -13.84 -1.40
C LYS A 174 -37.98 -12.44 -1.64
N GLY A 175 -36.66 -12.26 -1.74
CA GLY A 175 -36.08 -11.13 -2.49
C GLY A 175 -36.10 -11.45 -3.99
N ARG A 176 -36.43 -10.48 -4.85
CA ARG A 176 -36.65 -10.59 -6.32
C ARG A 176 -35.40 -11.00 -7.16
N GLY A 177 -34.64 -11.99 -6.73
CA GLY A 177 -33.71 -12.74 -7.58
C GLY A 177 -34.46 -13.92 -8.19
N ASN A 178 -34.56 -13.96 -9.52
CA ASN A 178 -35.17 -15.06 -10.26
C ASN A 178 -34.26 -16.32 -10.20
N GLY A 179 -34.21 -16.95 -9.03
CA GLY A 179 -33.46 -18.17 -8.77
C GLY A 179 -34.34 -19.40 -8.97
N ASN A 180 -34.31 -19.97 -10.17
CA ASN A 180 -34.88 -21.28 -10.46
C ASN A 180 -34.10 -22.35 -9.69
N SER A 181 -34.58 -22.71 -8.50
CA SER A 181 -33.96 -23.68 -7.59
C SER A 181 -34.28 -25.12 -7.99
N ASN A 182 -33.74 -25.55 -9.13
CA ASN A 182 -33.61 -26.95 -9.54
C ASN A 182 -32.24 -27.13 -10.22
N GLY A 183 -31.21 -27.27 -9.40
CA GLY A 183 -29.82 -27.49 -9.82
C GLY A 183 -28.89 -27.06 -8.70
N GLY A 184 -28.06 -27.97 -8.19
CA GLY A 184 -27.08 -27.67 -7.15
C GLY A 184 -26.00 -26.72 -7.63
N LYS A 185 -26.28 -25.42 -7.60
CA LYS A 185 -25.28 -24.40 -7.82
C LYS A 185 -24.50 -24.20 -6.53
N ILE A 186 -23.19 -24.24 -6.66
CA ILE A 186 -22.22 -23.72 -5.69
C ILE A 186 -22.58 -22.25 -5.45
N GLU A 187 -22.65 -21.83 -4.19
CA GLU A 187 -22.85 -20.42 -3.84
C GLU A 187 -21.49 -19.71 -3.80
N THR A 188 -21.26 -18.80 -4.74
CA THR A 188 -20.05 -17.97 -4.78
C THR A 188 -20.35 -16.59 -4.19
N PHE A 189 -19.48 -16.11 -3.31
CA PHE A 189 -19.53 -14.79 -2.68
C PHE A 189 -18.43 -13.92 -3.29
N GLU A 190 -18.78 -12.71 -3.71
CA GLU A 190 -17.83 -11.71 -4.24
C GLU A 190 -16.80 -11.32 -3.17
N PRO A 191 -15.68 -10.65 -3.53
CA PRO A 191 -14.72 -10.17 -2.56
C PRO A 191 -15.34 -9.20 -1.55
N GLY A 192 -15.10 -9.43 -0.26
CA GLY A 192 -15.59 -8.56 0.81
C GLY A 192 -15.48 -9.16 2.21
N ASP A 193 -16.12 -8.48 3.15
CA ASP A 193 -16.09 -8.84 4.57
C ASP A 193 -17.39 -9.54 4.97
N TYR A 194 -17.26 -10.71 5.59
CA TYR A 194 -18.38 -11.58 5.89
C TYR A 194 -18.31 -12.07 7.33
N ARG A 195 -19.35 -11.76 8.12
CA ARG A 195 -19.60 -12.41 9.41
C ARG A 195 -20.60 -13.53 9.20
N ILE A 196 -20.21 -14.77 9.43
CA ILE A 196 -21.01 -15.95 9.14
C ILE A 196 -21.40 -16.68 10.42
N LYS A 197 -22.70 -16.91 10.57
CA LYS A 197 -23.25 -17.84 11.57
C LYS A 197 -23.82 -19.06 10.86
N ALA A 198 -23.54 -20.25 11.38
CA ALA A 198 -24.14 -21.50 10.92
C ALA A 198 -24.81 -22.23 12.08
N GLU A 199 -25.74 -21.53 12.73
CA GLU A 199 -26.63 -22.08 13.74
C GLU A 199 -27.61 -23.06 13.06
N SER A 200 -27.15 -24.29 12.85
CA SER A 200 -27.97 -25.42 12.41
C SER A 200 -28.54 -25.28 10.99
N CYS A 201 -27.79 -25.82 10.02
CA CYS A 201 -28.35 -26.27 8.75
C CYS A 201 -29.19 -27.56 8.94
N ASN A 202 -30.12 -27.55 9.90
CA ASN A 202 -30.98 -28.68 10.24
C ASN A 202 -32.17 -28.73 9.27
N GLY A 203 -31.88 -29.15 8.05
CA GLY A 203 -32.85 -29.42 7.00
C GLY A 203 -32.10 -29.99 5.80
N SER A 204 -32.79 -30.68 4.91
CA SER A 204 -32.22 -31.20 3.65
C SER A 204 -31.60 -30.13 2.72
N SER A 205 -31.58 -28.86 3.14
CA SER A 205 -30.71 -27.80 2.65
C SER A 205 -29.30 -27.97 3.18
N SER A 206 -28.54 -28.89 2.58
CA SER A 206 -27.08 -28.90 2.63
C SER A 206 -26.56 -27.52 2.24
N ILE A 207 -25.67 -26.91 3.05
CA ILE A 207 -24.77 -25.84 2.58
C ILE A 207 -24.06 -26.41 1.36
N LYS A 208 -24.40 -25.92 0.15
CA LYS A 208 -23.76 -26.42 -1.07
C LYS A 208 -22.50 -25.63 -1.32
N ASP A 209 -21.44 -26.12 -0.68
CA ASP A 209 -20.05 -25.81 -0.93
C ASP A 209 -19.75 -24.31 -1.20
N PRO A 210 -19.95 -23.41 -0.22
CA PRO A 210 -19.81 -21.98 -0.45
C PRO A 210 -18.35 -21.64 -0.74
N ILE A 211 -18.16 -20.74 -1.71
CA ILE A 211 -16.84 -20.26 -2.13
C ILE A 211 -16.82 -18.75 -1.96
N PHE A 212 -15.94 -18.25 -1.08
CA PHE A 212 -15.64 -16.82 -0.95
C PHE A 212 -14.46 -16.50 -1.87
N GLU A 213 -14.63 -15.56 -2.80
CA GLU A 213 -13.61 -15.20 -3.81
C GLU A 213 -12.37 -14.55 -3.18
N GLU A 214 -11.32 -14.37 -3.99
CA GLU A 214 -10.04 -13.78 -3.55
C GLU A 214 -10.23 -12.46 -2.81
N ARG A 215 -9.41 -12.23 -1.78
CA ARG A 215 -9.46 -11.05 -0.89
C ARG A 215 -10.70 -11.00 -0.01
N SER A 216 -11.43 -12.10 0.15
CA SER A 216 -12.51 -12.17 1.14
C SER A 216 -11.95 -12.30 2.56
N ARG A 217 -12.63 -11.68 3.52
CA ARG A 217 -12.32 -11.79 4.95
C ARG A 217 -13.53 -12.37 5.67
N VAL A 218 -13.38 -13.57 6.20
CA VAL A 218 -14.52 -14.35 6.71
C VAL A 218 -14.36 -14.59 8.21
N TRP A 219 -15.26 -14.00 8.99
CA TRP A 219 -15.40 -14.24 10.42
C TRP A 219 -16.45 -15.33 10.66
N LEU A 220 -16.02 -16.51 11.08
CA LEU A 220 -16.91 -17.58 11.57
C LEU A 220 -17.09 -17.41 13.07
N GLU A 221 -18.33 -17.20 13.52
CA GLU A 221 -18.64 -16.92 14.93
C GLU A 221 -19.58 -17.98 15.54
N ASP A 222 -19.56 -18.07 16.87
CA ASP A 222 -20.50 -18.82 17.70
C ASP A 222 -20.44 -20.33 17.46
N THR A 223 -21.56 -20.96 17.13
CA THR A 223 -21.66 -22.41 16.92
C THR A 223 -21.78 -22.67 15.42
N PHE A 224 -20.84 -23.45 14.90
CA PHE A 224 -20.77 -23.82 13.50
C PHE A 224 -21.05 -25.31 13.32
N ILE A 225 -22.16 -25.66 12.66
CA ILE A 225 -22.58 -27.05 12.47
C ILE A 225 -22.62 -27.41 10.99
N MET A 226 -21.75 -28.34 10.57
CA MET A 226 -21.74 -28.93 9.24
C MET A 226 -22.16 -30.40 9.31
N ASN A 227 -23.13 -30.79 8.48
CA ASN A 227 -23.62 -32.16 8.38
C ASN A 227 -23.52 -32.65 6.92
N GLY A 228 -23.10 -33.90 6.70
CA GLY A 228 -22.95 -34.49 5.37
C GLY A 228 -21.51 -34.44 4.85
N SER A 229 -21.34 -34.05 3.60
CA SER A 229 -20.02 -33.97 2.95
C SER A 229 -19.91 -32.66 2.17
N ASN A 230 -19.87 -31.53 2.89
CA ASN A 230 -19.81 -30.20 2.29
C ASN A 230 -18.41 -29.59 2.44
N THR A 231 -18.05 -28.69 1.53
CA THR A 231 -16.75 -28.00 1.49
C THR A 231 -16.94 -26.49 1.51
N ILE A 232 -16.49 -25.81 2.56
CA ILE A 232 -16.41 -24.34 2.57
C ILE A 232 -15.04 -23.95 2.04
N THR A 233 -14.98 -23.06 1.05
CA THR A 233 -13.71 -22.52 0.52
C THR A 233 -13.64 -21.02 0.76
N ILE A 234 -12.59 -20.56 1.43
CA ILE A 234 -12.34 -19.14 1.72
C ILE A 234 -11.04 -18.76 1.01
N ASN A 235 -11.08 -17.85 0.03
CA ASN A 235 -9.88 -17.35 -0.66
C ASN A 235 -9.49 -15.98 -0.09
N GLY A 236 -8.67 -15.98 0.97
CA GLY A 236 -8.31 -14.79 1.70
C GLY A 236 -8.14 -15.08 3.18
N PHE A 237 -8.55 -14.15 4.04
CA PHE A 237 -8.38 -14.25 5.48
C PHE A 237 -9.58 -14.93 6.14
N ALA A 238 -9.33 -15.78 7.15
CA ALA A 238 -10.38 -16.33 7.99
C ALA A 238 -10.13 -16.10 9.49
N PHE A 239 -11.17 -15.69 10.20
CA PHE A 239 -11.18 -15.56 11.65
C PHE A 239 -12.18 -16.56 12.25
N PHE A 240 -11.69 -17.54 12.99
CA PHE A 240 -12.52 -18.53 13.68
C PHE A 240 -12.68 -18.14 15.15
N ASP A 241 -13.78 -17.48 15.47
CA ASP A 241 -14.22 -17.17 16.83
C ASP A 241 -15.36 -18.10 17.23
N LEU A 242 -15.05 -19.40 17.30
CA LEU A 242 -16.05 -20.44 17.46
C LEU A 242 -16.12 -20.95 18.91
N THR A 243 -17.34 -20.93 19.46
CA THR A 243 -17.69 -21.61 20.71
C THR A 243 -17.92 -23.12 20.55
N SER A 244 -18.18 -23.58 19.33
CA SER A 244 -18.34 -25.00 19.03
C SER A 244 -18.26 -25.22 17.52
N LEU A 245 -17.49 -26.23 17.09
CA LEU A 245 -17.47 -26.71 15.71
C LEU A 245 -17.92 -28.18 15.67
N SER A 246 -19.09 -28.44 15.10
CA SER A 246 -19.58 -29.81 14.89
C SER A 246 -19.54 -30.16 13.41
N MET A 247 -18.63 -31.06 13.02
CA MET A 247 -18.52 -31.56 11.64
C MET A 247 -18.89 -33.04 11.57
N ASN A 248 -20.15 -33.32 11.23
CA ASN A 248 -20.67 -34.68 11.09
C ASN A 248 -20.61 -35.12 9.62
N GLY A 249 -19.67 -36.02 9.29
CA GLY A 249 -19.46 -36.57 7.95
C GLY A 249 -18.14 -36.12 7.30
N GLY A 250 -18.06 -36.14 5.98
CA GLY A 250 -16.85 -35.80 5.21
C GLY A 250 -16.75 -34.31 4.90
N ASN A 251 -16.95 -33.44 5.89
CA ASN A 251 -16.94 -32.00 5.68
C ASN A 251 -15.51 -31.44 5.62
N ILE A 252 -15.31 -30.38 4.84
CA ILE A 252 -14.02 -29.72 4.68
C ILE A 252 -14.20 -28.21 4.84
N ILE A 253 -13.32 -27.56 5.58
CA ILE A 253 -13.12 -26.11 5.53
C ILE A 253 -11.75 -25.88 4.92
N LYS A 254 -11.69 -25.25 3.76
CA LYS A 254 -10.45 -24.94 3.05
C LYS A 254 -10.25 -23.42 3.06
N VAL A 255 -9.12 -22.97 3.56
CA VAL A 255 -8.71 -21.56 3.52
C VAL A 255 -7.48 -21.45 2.63
N ASN A 256 -7.55 -20.64 1.58
CA ASN A 256 -6.42 -20.28 0.72
C ASN A 256 -5.98 -18.86 1.11
N GLY A 257 -5.19 -18.76 2.17
CA GLY A 257 -4.78 -17.53 2.84
C GLY A 257 -4.59 -17.74 4.35
N ASP A 258 -4.44 -16.64 5.08
CA ASP A 258 -4.09 -16.69 6.50
C ASP A 258 -5.31 -16.87 7.42
N VAL A 259 -5.08 -17.46 8.59
CA VAL A 259 -6.14 -17.77 9.56
C VAL A 259 -5.77 -17.36 10.98
N PHE A 260 -6.72 -16.72 11.68
CA PHE A 260 -6.71 -16.61 13.13
C PHE A 260 -7.71 -17.61 13.73
N VAL A 261 -7.28 -18.41 14.70
CA VAL A 261 -8.13 -19.40 15.40
C VAL A 261 -8.18 -19.09 16.90
N GLY A 262 -9.35 -18.66 17.38
CA GLY A 262 -9.64 -18.60 18.81
C GLY A 262 -9.89 -20.02 19.35
N THR A 263 -9.01 -20.52 20.22
CA THR A 263 -9.08 -21.92 20.71
C THR A 263 -9.72 -22.06 22.09
N ASP A 264 -9.95 -20.96 22.80
CA ASP A 264 -10.42 -20.91 24.20
C ASP A 264 -11.79 -21.57 24.44
N LYS A 265 -12.59 -21.76 23.39
CA LYS A 265 -13.94 -22.34 23.47
C LYS A 265 -14.21 -23.43 22.44
N PHE A 266 -13.17 -23.95 21.79
CA PHE A 266 -13.37 -24.77 20.60
C PHE A 266 -13.76 -26.22 20.94
N ILE A 267 -15.06 -26.50 21.06
CA ILE A 267 -15.57 -27.87 21.25
C ILE A 267 -15.76 -28.54 19.89
N VAL A 268 -15.07 -29.68 19.67
CA VAL A 268 -15.18 -30.44 18.42
C VAL A 268 -15.99 -31.73 18.63
N ASP A 269 -17.22 -31.77 18.11
CA ASP A 269 -17.98 -33.03 18.00
C ASP A 269 -17.67 -33.68 16.64
N LYS A 270 -16.69 -34.60 16.64
CA LYS A 270 -16.35 -35.43 15.48
C LYS A 270 -17.00 -36.80 15.59
N LYS A 271 -18.03 -37.04 14.77
CA LYS A 271 -18.61 -38.39 14.63
C LYS A 271 -17.94 -39.23 13.55
N THR A 272 -17.08 -38.64 12.73
CA THR A 272 -16.42 -39.32 11.60
C THR A 272 -15.01 -38.80 11.35
N ALA A 273 -14.06 -39.71 11.12
CA ALA A 273 -12.63 -39.43 10.90
C ALA A 273 -12.27 -38.67 9.61
N LYS A 274 -13.24 -38.06 8.91
CA LYS A 274 -13.07 -37.43 7.59
C LYS A 274 -13.28 -35.92 7.58
N ALA A 275 -13.65 -35.32 8.71
CA ALA A 275 -13.78 -33.87 8.81
C ALA A 275 -12.39 -33.23 8.88
N THR A 276 -12.11 -32.24 8.04
CA THR A 276 -10.78 -31.62 7.89
C THR A 276 -10.86 -30.10 7.78
N ILE A 277 -9.90 -29.40 8.36
CA ILE A 277 -9.66 -27.98 8.10
C ILE A 277 -8.28 -27.88 7.44
N ALA A 278 -8.23 -27.37 6.21
CA ALA A 278 -6.99 -27.24 5.44
C ALA A 278 -6.67 -25.76 5.23
N ILE A 279 -5.50 -25.32 5.67
CA ILE A 279 -5.06 -23.93 5.60
C ILE A 279 -3.85 -23.88 4.66
N ASP A 280 -4.03 -23.22 3.52
CA ASP A 280 -2.99 -22.91 2.56
C ASP A 280 -2.51 -21.46 2.74
N GLY A 281 -1.74 -21.25 3.82
CA GLY A 281 -1.30 -19.95 4.33
C GLY A 281 -0.76 -20.07 5.76
N ASN A 282 -0.59 -18.96 6.46
CA ASN A 282 -0.14 -18.92 7.85
C ASN A 282 -1.34 -19.07 8.81
N ALA A 283 -1.12 -19.65 9.99
CA ALA A 283 -2.18 -19.86 10.98
C ALA A 283 -1.72 -19.43 12.38
N TYR A 284 -2.42 -18.46 12.97
CA TYR A 284 -2.23 -18.08 14.36
C TYR A 284 -3.31 -18.72 15.24
N PHE A 285 -2.89 -19.44 16.26
CA PHE A 285 -3.77 -20.03 17.27
C PHE A 285 -3.65 -19.22 18.55
N ASP A 286 -4.75 -18.65 19.01
CA ASP A 286 -4.79 -17.96 20.30
C ASP A 286 -4.88 -18.99 21.43
N ASN A 287 -3.85 -19.03 22.27
CA ASN A 287 -3.69 -19.95 23.40
C ASN A 287 -3.87 -21.44 23.04
N PRO A 288 -3.07 -22.00 22.11
CA PRO A 288 -3.27 -23.33 21.57
C PRO A 288 -3.19 -24.42 22.64
N GLU A 289 -4.33 -25.03 23.00
CA GLU A 289 -4.33 -26.26 23.78
C GLU A 289 -4.10 -27.47 22.86
N ALA A 290 -3.03 -28.24 23.14
CA ALA A 290 -2.64 -29.39 22.32
C ALA A 290 -3.77 -30.44 22.16
N SER A 291 -4.65 -30.59 23.16
CA SER A 291 -5.82 -31.46 23.08
C SER A 291 -6.84 -30.99 22.04
N VAL A 292 -7.16 -29.69 22.03
CA VAL A 292 -8.12 -29.08 21.10
C VAL A 292 -7.60 -29.20 19.67
N ILE A 293 -6.31 -28.92 19.48
CA ILE A 293 -5.65 -29.01 18.18
C ILE A 293 -5.54 -30.45 17.69
N GLY A 294 -5.17 -31.40 18.55
CA GLY A 294 -5.10 -32.82 18.16
C GLY A 294 -6.47 -33.41 17.79
N ASP A 295 -7.53 -32.92 18.43
CA ASP A 295 -8.91 -33.26 18.09
C ASP A 295 -9.38 -32.59 16.80
N LEU A 296 -8.69 -31.57 16.30
CA LEU A 296 -8.91 -30.93 15.02
C LEU A 296 -8.03 -31.62 13.96
N ASN A 297 -8.62 -32.00 12.83
CA ASN A 297 -7.84 -32.56 11.73
C ASN A 297 -7.42 -31.36 10.88
N ILE A 298 -6.63 -30.49 11.50
CA ILE A 298 -6.09 -29.27 10.90
C ILE A 298 -4.76 -29.62 10.25
N CYS A 299 -4.53 -29.05 9.08
CA CYS A 299 -3.20 -28.96 8.49
C CYS A 299 -2.95 -27.52 8.03
N VAL A 300 -1.67 -27.12 8.03
CA VAL A 300 -1.23 -25.76 7.66
C VAL A 300 -0.01 -25.87 6.73
N THR A 301 0.00 -25.20 5.57
CA THR A 301 1.17 -25.19 4.68
C THR A 301 2.20 -24.12 5.03
N GLY A 302 1.77 -22.98 5.58
CA GLY A 302 2.62 -21.85 6.00
C GLY A 302 3.10 -21.95 7.45
N ASN A 303 3.40 -20.80 8.06
CA ASN A 303 3.86 -20.71 9.44
C ASN A 303 2.71 -20.92 10.44
N THR A 304 3.03 -21.44 11.63
CA THR A 304 2.10 -21.59 12.74
C THR A 304 2.82 -21.44 14.07
N ASN A 305 2.13 -20.87 15.06
CA ASN A 305 2.61 -20.70 16.43
C ASN A 305 2.26 -21.91 17.33
N ALA A 306 1.55 -22.90 16.79
CA ALA A 306 1.15 -24.11 17.50
C ALA A 306 2.01 -25.32 17.11
N ASP A 307 2.46 -26.08 18.12
CA ASP A 307 3.22 -27.31 17.92
C ASP A 307 2.35 -28.46 17.38
N ASN A 308 2.98 -29.39 16.66
CA ASN A 308 2.38 -30.64 16.17
C ASN A 308 1.24 -30.49 15.14
N ILE A 309 1.11 -29.32 14.50
CA ILE A 309 0.25 -29.17 13.32
C ILE A 309 0.93 -29.83 12.11
N PRO A 310 0.32 -30.84 11.46
CA PRO A 310 0.88 -31.42 10.25
C PRO A 310 0.80 -30.45 9.07
N SER A 311 1.76 -30.53 8.15
CA SER A 311 1.66 -29.83 6.86
C SER A 311 0.59 -30.48 5.99
N CYS A 312 -0.20 -29.67 5.26
CA CYS A 312 -1.16 -30.20 4.28
C CYS A 312 -0.39 -30.86 3.12
N GLN A 313 -0.16 -32.17 3.20
CA GLN A 313 0.37 -32.92 2.05
C GLN A 313 -0.69 -32.90 0.95
N GLY A 314 -0.37 -32.30 -0.20
CA GLY A 314 -1.28 -32.00 -1.31
C GLY A 314 -2.35 -33.07 -1.52
N GLY A 315 -3.56 -32.78 -1.04
CA GLY A 315 -4.77 -33.56 -1.22
C GLY A 315 -5.57 -33.10 -2.43
#